data_AF-A0A3M2L3G0-F1
#
_entry.id   AF-A0A3M2L3G0-F1
#
_cell.length_a   1.000
_cell.length_b   1.000
_cell.length_c   1.000
_cell.angle_alpha   90.00
_cell.angle_beta   90.00
_cell.angle_gamma   90.00
#
_symmetry.space_group_name_H-M   'P 1'
#
loop_
_entity.id
_entity.type
_entity.pdbx_description
1 polymer ?
#
loop_
_entity_poly.entity_id
_entity_poly.type
_entity_poly.pdbx_seq_one_letter_code
_entity_poly.pdbx_strand_id
1 'polypeptide(L)'
;MTAGLLRRLAGVTTTAELLAALVVVVSYPVMLLTALLPVTGGFVVAAAASYLGDHYLHRSGSYLLVRMGKARVGLTVRFLVRQLLLVLLLARTGWTEETVAQVAVVGLLAFYALQIPHTALVTVLRRKRRLPFATRNIDLSTMPVPDGAPRWLTHRAVEKVLHAEVPLFAGLLAMVITEDTGYGYAGIVAAPALVLLYLLALLPYLRAAKLPPDPEAALEWFDGWLREHRPETALYFSGSKESVYQVDMWLETMERLDTRPLVILRERAILNRLATTTVPVVCVPSAVHLMNMDLSMLRVGLYPANVGKNLHLLRVPTMKHVFIGHGDSDKIASINPYAKAYDEVWTAGRAGRDRYALADVGVRDEDIVEVGRPQLASILPASARPEGRIPTVLYAPTWEGWTDDPGNTSLMLAGENIIRRLLTAERPVRVIYKPHPFTGTRNPAAGAAHQRIVALIEEAAVARAADPRWAAEAERTAAERAAARARL
;
A
#
# COMPACT_ATOMS: atom_id res chain seq x y z
N MET A 1 -21.31 17.20 -17.13
CA MET A 1 -20.10 16.67 -16.44
C MET A 1 -19.66 15.38 -17.12
N THR A 2 -18.39 15.26 -17.51
CA THR A 2 -17.88 14.03 -18.17
C THR A 2 -17.74 12.88 -17.17
N ALA A 3 -17.91 11.63 -17.62
CA ALA A 3 -17.76 10.44 -16.79
C ALA A 3 -16.39 10.36 -16.08
N GLY A 4 -15.33 10.95 -16.68
CA GLY A 4 -14.00 11.03 -16.07
C GLY A 4 -13.93 11.96 -14.85
N LEU A 5 -14.66 13.08 -14.87
CA LEU A 5 -14.71 14.01 -13.74
C LEU A 5 -15.45 13.40 -12.55
N LEU A 6 -16.56 12.70 -12.83
CA LEU A 6 -17.33 11.96 -11.82
C LEU A 6 -16.51 10.83 -11.18
N ARG A 7 -15.72 10.08 -11.96
CA ARG A 7 -14.83 9.04 -11.41
C ARG A 7 -13.76 9.60 -10.47
N ARG A 8 -13.13 10.73 -10.81
CA ARG A 8 -12.16 11.42 -9.93
C ARG A 8 -12.82 11.95 -8.65
N LEU A 9 -13.99 12.57 -8.78
CA LEU A 9 -14.77 13.10 -7.64
C LEU A 9 -15.35 12.01 -6.74
N ALA A 10 -15.69 10.84 -7.28
CA ALA A 10 -16.14 9.69 -6.50
C ALA A 10 -14.98 8.84 -5.95
N GLY A 11 -13.77 8.95 -6.53
CA GLY A 11 -12.62 8.14 -6.12
C GLY A 11 -12.74 6.70 -6.60
N VAL A 12 -13.37 6.54 -7.76
CA VAL A 12 -13.76 5.25 -8.33
C VAL A 12 -12.85 4.95 -9.52
N THR A 13 -12.40 3.70 -9.63
CA THR A 13 -11.43 3.28 -10.64
C THR A 13 -12.08 2.74 -11.90
N THR A 14 -13.27 2.11 -11.80
CA THR A 14 -13.96 1.47 -12.93
C THR A 14 -15.40 1.98 -13.13
N THR A 15 -15.97 1.77 -14.33
CA THR A 15 -17.39 2.03 -14.62
C THR A 15 -18.32 1.21 -13.74
N ALA A 16 -17.98 -0.05 -13.49
CA ALA A 16 -18.78 -0.97 -12.69
C ALA A 16 -18.85 -0.52 -11.23
N GLU A 17 -17.74 -0.05 -10.64
CA GLU A 17 -17.76 0.55 -9.31
C GLU A 17 -18.62 1.82 -9.25
N LEU A 18 -18.64 2.63 -10.31
CA LEU A 18 -19.44 3.86 -10.36
C LEU A 18 -20.93 3.54 -10.44
N LEU A 19 -21.29 2.54 -11.23
CA LEU A 19 -22.66 2.04 -11.32
C LEU A 19 -23.11 1.44 -9.98
N ALA A 20 -22.30 0.60 -9.35
CA ALA A 20 -22.60 0.04 -8.03
C ALA A 20 -22.78 1.13 -6.96
N ALA A 21 -21.93 2.17 -6.99
CA ALA A 21 -22.06 3.33 -6.12
C ALA A 21 -23.39 4.08 -6.34
N LEU A 22 -23.76 4.32 -7.60
CA LEU A 22 -25.01 4.98 -7.94
C LEU A 22 -26.21 4.14 -7.49
N VAL A 23 -26.18 2.82 -7.70
CA VAL A 23 -27.20 1.89 -7.23
C VAL A 23 -27.37 1.98 -5.71
N VAL A 24 -26.28 1.95 -4.95
CA VAL A 24 -26.34 2.08 -3.48
C VAL A 24 -26.93 3.43 -3.08
N VAL A 25 -26.47 4.54 -3.66
CA VAL A 25 -26.96 5.88 -3.30
C VAL A 25 -28.45 6.06 -3.64
N VAL A 26 -28.90 5.59 -4.80
CA VAL A 26 -30.30 5.68 -5.25
C VAL A 26 -31.19 4.71 -4.47
N SER A 27 -30.66 3.57 -4.02
CA SER A 27 -31.45 2.58 -3.27
C SER A 27 -32.07 3.15 -1.99
N TYR A 28 -31.38 4.04 -1.26
CA TYR A 28 -31.89 4.59 -0.01
C TYR A 28 -33.11 5.51 -0.18
N PRO A 29 -33.11 6.53 -1.08
CA PRO A 29 -34.32 7.28 -1.40
C PRO A 29 -35.47 6.42 -1.92
N VAL A 30 -35.19 5.41 -2.74
CA VAL A 30 -36.23 4.50 -3.25
C VAL A 30 -36.82 3.67 -2.10
N MET A 31 -35.99 3.13 -1.20
CA MET A 31 -36.45 2.46 0.02
C MET A 31 -37.31 3.39 0.88
N LEU A 32 -36.91 4.66 1.06
CA LEU A 32 -37.68 5.63 1.82
C LEU A 32 -39.06 5.90 1.19
N LEU A 33 -39.10 6.17 -0.11
CA LEU A 33 -40.36 6.45 -0.82
C LEU A 33 -41.29 5.23 -0.81
N THR A 34 -40.75 4.04 -1.05
CA THR A 34 -41.53 2.80 -1.04
C THR A 34 -42.00 2.43 0.37
N ALA A 35 -41.24 2.76 1.43
CA ALA A 35 -41.70 2.62 2.81
C ALA A 35 -42.82 3.62 3.16
N LEU A 36 -42.72 4.88 2.72
CA LEU A 36 -43.74 5.91 2.97
C LEU A 36 -45.07 5.63 2.26
N LEU A 37 -45.00 5.07 1.04
CA LEU A 37 -46.11 4.69 0.16
C LEU A 37 -46.56 3.21 0.33
N PRO A 38 -46.27 2.59 1.48
CA PRO A 38 -46.15 1.14 1.73
C PRO A 38 -46.11 0.19 0.51
N VAL A 39 -45.25 0.44 -0.47
CA VAL A 39 -45.06 -0.43 -1.64
C VAL A 39 -44.01 -1.49 -1.34
N THR A 40 -44.40 -2.56 -0.63
CA THR A 40 -43.49 -3.59 -0.12
C THR A 40 -42.61 -4.22 -1.21
N GLY A 41 -43.15 -4.53 -2.38
CA GLY A 41 -42.37 -5.09 -3.50
C GLY A 41 -41.25 -4.16 -3.98
N GLY A 42 -41.54 -2.85 -4.08
CA GLY A 42 -40.54 -1.85 -4.43
C GLY A 42 -39.46 -1.71 -3.36
N PHE A 43 -39.85 -1.80 -2.09
CA PHE A 43 -38.92 -1.78 -0.96
C PHE A 43 -37.96 -2.97 -0.98
N VAL A 44 -38.47 -4.19 -1.23
CA VAL A 44 -37.67 -5.41 -1.34
C VAL A 44 -36.60 -5.29 -2.43
N VAL A 45 -37.00 -4.84 -3.63
CA VAL A 45 -36.06 -4.66 -4.76
C VAL A 45 -34.98 -3.63 -4.43
N ALA A 46 -35.37 -2.49 -3.85
CA ALA A 46 -34.44 -1.43 -3.48
C ALA A 46 -33.48 -1.89 -2.36
N ALA A 47 -33.97 -2.62 -1.35
CA ALA A 47 -33.16 -3.17 -0.28
C ALA A 47 -32.15 -4.20 -0.82
N ALA A 48 -32.59 -5.13 -1.69
CA ALA A 48 -31.71 -6.10 -2.33
C ALA A 48 -30.61 -5.41 -3.15
N ALA A 49 -30.95 -4.39 -3.94
CA ALA A 49 -29.99 -3.59 -4.68
C ALA A 49 -28.98 -2.89 -3.75
N SER A 50 -29.44 -2.39 -2.59
CA SER A 50 -28.58 -1.78 -1.56
C SER A 50 -27.54 -2.77 -1.01
N TYR A 51 -27.94 -3.99 -0.64
CA TYR A 51 -27.02 -5.01 -0.13
C TYR A 51 -26.05 -5.52 -1.20
N LEU A 52 -26.55 -5.83 -2.40
CA LEU A 52 -25.73 -6.34 -3.50
C LEU A 52 -24.69 -5.30 -3.96
N GLY A 53 -25.10 -4.04 -4.07
CA GLY A 53 -24.20 -2.93 -4.41
C GLY A 53 -23.12 -2.71 -3.35
N ASP A 54 -23.50 -2.71 -2.06
CA ASP A 54 -22.55 -2.54 -0.96
C ASP A 54 -21.56 -3.72 -0.89
N HIS A 55 -22.04 -4.96 -1.06
CA HIS A 55 -21.19 -6.16 -1.13
C HIS A 55 -20.20 -6.13 -2.30
N TYR A 56 -20.65 -5.70 -3.48
CA TYR A 56 -19.80 -5.53 -4.65
C TYR A 56 -18.71 -4.48 -4.42
N LEU A 57 -19.05 -3.33 -3.83
CA LEU A 57 -18.10 -2.26 -3.52
C LEU A 57 -17.03 -2.72 -2.53
N HIS A 58 -17.42 -3.50 -1.51
CA HIS A 58 -16.46 -4.08 -0.57
C HIS A 58 -15.57 -5.08 -1.27
N ARG A 59 -16.12 -6.02 -2.05
CA ARG A 59 -15.32 -7.01 -2.81
C ARG A 59 -14.32 -6.36 -3.75
N SER A 60 -14.69 -5.27 -4.40
CA SER A 60 -13.81 -4.50 -5.29
C SER A 60 -12.73 -3.71 -4.55
N GLY A 61 -12.84 -3.55 -3.22
CA GLY A 61 -11.88 -2.77 -2.44
C GLY A 61 -11.98 -1.27 -2.74
N SER A 62 -13.17 -0.79 -3.11
CA SER A 62 -13.36 0.56 -3.65
C SER A 62 -12.98 1.65 -2.63
N TYR A 63 -12.17 2.62 -3.06
CA TYR A 63 -11.78 3.77 -2.23
C TYR A 63 -12.98 4.66 -1.86
N LEU A 64 -14.08 4.56 -2.60
CA LEU A 64 -15.33 5.24 -2.27
C LEU A 64 -15.80 4.91 -0.85
N LEU A 65 -15.66 3.65 -0.41
CA LEU A 65 -16.08 3.23 0.94
C LEU A 65 -15.34 4.00 2.04
N VAL A 66 -14.06 4.32 1.81
CA VAL A 66 -13.25 5.16 2.70
C VAL A 66 -13.79 6.58 2.74
N ARG A 67 -14.17 7.14 1.58
CA ARG A 67 -14.78 8.49 1.51
C ARG A 67 -16.14 8.53 2.19
N MET A 68 -16.99 7.53 1.98
CA MET A 68 -18.29 7.43 2.65
C MET A 68 -18.12 7.37 4.16
N GLY A 69 -17.12 6.63 4.66
CA GLY A 69 -16.75 6.65 6.08
C GLY A 69 -16.39 8.05 6.59
N LYS A 70 -15.59 8.81 5.84
CA LYS A 70 -15.27 10.23 6.17
C LYS A 70 -16.48 11.15 6.12
N ALA A 71 -17.44 10.87 5.23
CA ALA A 71 -18.70 11.59 5.11
C ALA A 71 -19.77 11.13 6.11
N ARG A 72 -19.38 10.38 7.16
CA ARG A 72 -20.27 9.82 8.20
C ARG A 72 -21.28 8.78 7.71
N VAL A 73 -21.19 8.33 6.46
CA VAL A 73 -21.99 7.23 5.90
C VAL A 73 -21.15 5.94 5.88
N GLY A 74 -20.55 5.64 7.04
CA GLY A 74 -19.71 4.47 7.24
C GLY A 74 -20.50 3.16 7.16
N LEU A 75 -19.79 2.04 7.22
CA LEU A 75 -20.36 0.70 7.10
C LEU A 75 -21.53 0.48 8.09
N THR A 76 -21.34 0.70 9.39
CA THR A 76 -22.40 0.52 10.39
C THR A 76 -23.60 1.45 10.16
N VAL A 77 -23.36 2.70 9.76
CA VAL A 77 -24.44 3.68 9.51
C VAL A 77 -25.33 3.25 8.36
N ARG A 78 -24.75 2.66 7.30
CA ARG A 78 -25.50 2.14 6.16
C ARG A 78 -26.45 1.00 6.55
N PHE A 79 -26.03 0.13 7.46
CA PHE A 79 -26.84 -0.94 8.01
C PHE A 79 -27.97 -0.38 8.89
N LEU A 80 -27.65 0.56 9.79
CA LEU A 80 -28.64 1.27 10.61
C LEU A 80 -29.71 1.97 9.77
N VAL A 81 -29.32 2.66 8.68
CA VAL A 81 -30.28 3.33 7.79
C VAL A 81 -31.24 2.31 7.16
N ARG A 82 -30.76 1.15 6.69
CA ARG A 82 -31.65 0.10 6.16
C ARG A 82 -32.64 -0.38 7.22
N GLN A 83 -32.17 -0.63 8.44
CA GLN A 83 -33.03 -1.07 9.55
C GLN A 83 -34.07 -0.01 9.92
N LEU A 84 -33.70 1.27 9.98
CA LEU A 84 -34.65 2.36 10.25
C LEU A 84 -35.72 2.47 9.15
N LEU A 85 -35.33 2.31 7.88
CA LEU A 85 -36.27 2.29 6.76
C LEU A 85 -37.19 1.07 6.80
N LEU A 86 -36.71 -0.08 7.30
CA LEU A 86 -37.55 -1.27 7.53
C LEU A 86 -38.54 -1.04 8.67
N VAL A 87 -38.12 -0.45 9.78
CA VAL A 87 -39.02 -0.07 10.88
C VAL A 87 -40.08 0.92 10.41
N LEU A 88 -39.70 1.89 9.54
CA LEU A 88 -40.65 2.80 8.91
C LEU A 88 -41.67 2.05 8.05
N LEU A 89 -41.23 1.10 7.23
CA LEU A 89 -42.15 0.27 6.44
C LEU A 89 -43.14 -0.45 7.36
N LEU A 90 -42.66 -1.12 8.41
CA LEU A 90 -43.52 -1.82 9.39
C LEU A 90 -44.58 -0.88 9.99
N ALA A 91 -44.17 0.33 10.38
CA ALA A 91 -45.08 1.35 10.88
C ALA A 91 -46.13 1.78 9.86
N ARG A 92 -45.76 1.92 8.58
CA ARG A 92 -46.67 2.32 7.51
C ARG A 92 -47.60 1.20 7.06
N THR A 93 -47.23 -0.05 7.31
CA THR A 93 -48.05 -1.25 7.06
C THR A 93 -48.90 -1.69 8.25
N GLY A 94 -48.88 -0.95 9.38
CA GLY A 94 -49.75 -1.20 10.54
C GLY A 94 -49.25 -2.24 11.55
N TRP A 95 -48.01 -2.73 11.41
CA TRP A 95 -47.46 -3.79 12.27
C TRP A 95 -46.86 -3.29 13.60
N THR A 96 -46.87 -1.98 13.87
CA THR A 96 -46.17 -1.39 15.02
C THR A 96 -46.74 -1.78 16.38
N GLU A 97 -48.03 -2.04 16.47
CA GLU A 97 -48.69 -2.43 17.72
C GLU A 97 -48.57 -3.93 18.01
N GLU A 98 -48.12 -4.70 17.02
CA GLU A 98 -47.95 -6.14 17.15
C GLU A 98 -46.72 -6.50 17.99
N THR A 99 -46.84 -7.61 18.74
CA THR A 99 -45.76 -8.11 19.61
C THR A 99 -44.49 -8.38 18.81
N VAL A 100 -44.61 -8.83 17.56
CA VAL A 100 -43.48 -9.11 16.67
C VAL A 100 -42.62 -7.88 16.40
N ALA A 101 -43.21 -6.68 16.31
CA ALA A 101 -42.46 -5.44 16.09
C ALA A 101 -41.66 -5.02 17.33
N GLN A 102 -42.23 -5.19 18.53
CA GLN A 102 -41.52 -4.96 19.78
C GLN A 102 -40.34 -5.94 19.94
N VAL A 103 -40.58 -7.22 19.65
CA VAL A 103 -39.54 -8.27 19.66
C VAL A 103 -38.47 -8.00 18.59
N ALA A 104 -38.83 -7.43 17.44
CA ALA A 104 -37.87 -7.02 16.42
C ALA A 104 -36.93 -5.92 16.92
N VAL A 105 -37.44 -4.91 17.63
CA VAL A 105 -36.61 -3.86 18.24
C VAL A 105 -35.65 -4.47 19.27
N VAL A 106 -36.12 -5.34 20.15
CA VAL A 106 -35.28 -6.05 21.12
C VAL A 106 -34.23 -6.91 20.41
N GLY A 107 -34.61 -7.63 19.35
CA GLY A 107 -33.72 -8.44 18.54
C GLY A 107 -32.62 -7.63 17.84
N LEU A 108 -32.95 -6.44 17.31
CA LEU A 108 -31.99 -5.50 16.75
C LEU A 108 -31.00 -5.00 17.80
N LEU A 109 -31.47 -4.65 19.00
CA LEU A 109 -30.62 -4.24 20.11
C LEU A 109 -29.69 -5.38 20.54
N ALA A 110 -30.21 -6.60 20.67
CA ALA A 110 -29.42 -7.79 21.00
C ALA A 110 -28.38 -8.09 19.91
N PHE A 111 -28.73 -7.94 18.63
CA PHE A 111 -27.81 -8.10 17.51
C PHE A 111 -26.62 -7.14 17.60
N TYR A 112 -26.84 -5.85 17.85
CA TYR A 112 -25.74 -4.89 18.04
C TYR A 112 -24.95 -5.15 19.34
N ALA A 113 -25.63 -5.55 20.42
CA ALA A 113 -24.95 -5.93 21.66
C ALA A 113 -23.97 -7.09 21.44
N LEU A 114 -24.31 -8.08 20.60
CA LEU A 114 -23.45 -9.22 20.26
C LEU A 114 -22.28 -8.85 19.31
N GLN A 115 -22.40 -7.77 18.52
CA GLN A 115 -21.30 -7.31 17.68
C GLN A 115 -20.10 -6.78 18.47
N ILE A 116 -20.34 -6.23 19.67
CA ILE A 116 -19.30 -5.70 20.57
C ILE A 116 -18.32 -6.82 20.98
N PRO A 117 -18.75 -7.92 21.64
CA PRO A 117 -17.86 -9.01 22.00
C PRO A 117 -17.25 -9.69 20.77
N HIS A 118 -17.96 -9.75 19.63
CA HIS A 118 -17.39 -10.28 18.39
C HIS A 118 -16.21 -9.44 17.90
N THR A 119 -16.38 -8.11 17.85
CA THR A 119 -15.32 -7.19 17.42
C THR A 119 -14.15 -7.20 18.41
N ALA A 120 -14.43 -7.26 19.71
CA ALA A 120 -13.42 -7.41 20.74
C ALA A 120 -12.64 -8.72 20.57
N LEU A 121 -13.32 -9.84 20.38
CA LEU A 121 -12.71 -11.17 20.18
C LEU A 121 -11.80 -11.20 18.96
N VAL A 122 -12.26 -10.71 17.80
CA VAL A 122 -11.44 -10.63 16.59
C VAL A 122 -10.21 -9.74 16.81
N THR A 123 -10.36 -8.63 17.53
CA THR A 123 -9.25 -7.70 17.82
C THR A 123 -8.23 -8.34 18.76
N VAL A 124 -8.69 -9.01 19.82
CA VAL A 124 -7.83 -9.75 20.76
C VAL A 124 -7.09 -10.87 20.04
N LEU A 125 -7.78 -11.67 19.21
CA LEU A 125 -7.17 -12.73 18.40
C LEU A 125 -6.06 -12.18 17.49
N ARG A 126 -6.35 -11.10 16.76
CA ARG A 126 -5.35 -10.46 15.89
C ARG A 126 -4.16 -9.92 16.66
N ARG A 127 -4.38 -9.35 17.85
CA ARG A 127 -3.31 -8.83 18.71
C ARG A 127 -2.45 -9.94 19.28
N LYS A 128 -3.07 -10.97 19.89
CA LYS A 128 -2.35 -12.11 20.49
C LYS A 128 -1.58 -12.94 19.48
N ARG A 129 -2.04 -12.99 18.23
CA ARG A 129 -1.35 -13.71 17.16
C ARG A 129 -0.27 -12.91 16.43
N ARG A 130 -0.05 -11.65 16.82
CA ARG A 130 0.96 -10.79 16.19
C ARG A 130 2.33 -11.02 16.83
N LEU A 131 3.20 -11.72 16.12
CA LEU A 131 4.60 -11.89 16.51
C LEU A 131 5.35 -10.55 16.67
N PRO A 132 6.42 -10.49 17.46
CA PRO A 132 7.23 -9.27 17.62
C PRO A 132 7.89 -8.81 16.30
N PHE A 133 8.19 -9.75 15.41
CA PHE A 133 8.77 -9.50 14.08
C PHE A 133 7.89 -10.05 12.94
N ALA A 134 8.33 -9.88 11.71
CA ALA A 134 7.86 -10.56 10.51
C ALA A 134 9.06 -10.82 9.60
N THR A 135 9.13 -11.98 8.95
CA THR A 135 10.31 -12.36 8.17
C THR A 135 9.99 -12.60 6.70
N ARG A 136 11.03 -12.61 5.87
CA ARG A 136 11.05 -13.16 4.51
C ARG A 136 12.40 -13.87 4.32
N ASN A 137 12.40 -15.02 3.64
CA ASN A 137 13.61 -15.85 3.43
C ASN A 137 14.28 -16.31 4.74
N ILE A 138 13.50 -16.45 5.81
CA ILE A 138 13.93 -17.05 7.07
C ILE A 138 12.96 -18.19 7.33
N ASP A 139 13.49 -19.41 7.44
CA ASP A 139 12.66 -20.56 7.73
C ASP A 139 12.14 -20.50 9.18
N LEU A 140 10.82 -20.44 9.31
CA LEU A 140 10.13 -20.43 10.59
C LEU A 140 9.63 -21.83 10.99
N SER A 141 9.97 -22.88 10.23
CA SER A 141 9.47 -24.25 10.46
C SER A 141 9.80 -24.79 11.86
N THR A 142 10.92 -24.36 12.44
CA THR A 142 11.34 -24.73 13.79
C THR A 142 10.68 -23.89 14.89
N MET A 143 9.97 -22.82 14.53
CA MET A 143 9.26 -21.97 15.47
C MET A 143 7.85 -22.56 15.75
N PRO A 144 7.45 -22.73 17.02
CA PRO A 144 6.16 -23.33 17.35
C PRO A 144 5.01 -22.34 17.13
N VAL A 145 4.62 -22.06 15.89
CA VAL A 145 3.52 -21.16 15.55
C VAL A 145 2.31 -21.97 15.07
N PRO A 146 1.29 -22.22 15.93
CA PRO A 146 0.13 -23.01 15.55
C PRO A 146 -0.74 -22.29 14.50
N ASP A 147 -1.49 -23.06 13.72
CA ASP A 147 -2.50 -22.51 12.80
C ASP A 147 -3.54 -21.66 13.53
N GLY A 148 -3.83 -20.51 12.94
CA GLY A 148 -4.82 -19.56 13.45
C GLY A 148 -6.23 -19.86 12.99
N ALA A 149 -7.16 -19.00 13.43
CA ALA A 149 -8.53 -19.04 12.93
C ALA A 149 -8.53 -18.93 11.39
N PRO A 150 -9.31 -19.78 10.68
CA PRO A 150 -9.41 -19.77 9.23
C PRO A 150 -9.59 -18.35 8.68
N ARG A 151 -8.92 -18.06 7.56
CA ARG A 151 -8.96 -16.74 6.93
C ARG A 151 -10.39 -16.28 6.65
N TRP A 152 -11.30 -17.18 6.27
CA TRP A 152 -12.68 -16.83 6.01
C TRP A 152 -13.43 -16.34 7.26
N LEU A 153 -13.01 -16.69 8.48
CA LEU A 153 -13.55 -16.16 9.74
C LEU A 153 -12.91 -14.82 10.14
N THR A 154 -11.66 -14.55 9.77
CA THR A 154 -10.93 -13.37 10.26
C THR A 154 -10.83 -12.24 9.25
N HIS A 155 -10.86 -12.56 7.96
CA HIS A 155 -10.91 -11.60 6.86
C HIS A 155 -12.26 -10.89 6.88
N ARG A 156 -12.29 -9.55 6.80
CA ARG A 156 -13.52 -8.73 6.76
C ARG A 156 -14.57 -9.11 7.83
N ALA A 157 -14.13 -9.48 9.03
CA ALA A 157 -15.01 -10.00 10.07
C ALA A 157 -16.13 -9.01 10.46
N VAL A 158 -15.81 -7.71 10.55
CA VAL A 158 -16.77 -6.64 10.87
C VAL A 158 -17.84 -6.48 9.78
N GLU A 159 -17.47 -6.61 8.51
CA GLU A 159 -18.42 -6.60 7.40
C GLU A 159 -19.34 -7.82 7.46
N LYS A 160 -18.78 -9.01 7.67
CA LYS A 160 -19.56 -10.26 7.74
C LYS A 160 -20.52 -10.30 8.92
N VAL A 161 -20.11 -9.83 10.10
CA VAL A 161 -20.99 -9.84 11.27
C VAL A 161 -22.19 -8.91 11.08
N LEU A 162 -22.02 -7.79 10.37
CA LEU A 162 -23.13 -6.90 10.02
C LEU A 162 -24.10 -7.57 9.05
N HIS A 163 -23.61 -8.32 8.06
CA HIS A 163 -24.47 -9.07 7.13
C HIS A 163 -25.21 -10.25 7.78
N ALA A 164 -24.89 -10.62 9.03
CA ALA A 164 -25.71 -11.57 9.78
C ALA A 164 -27.10 -11.00 10.14
N GLU A 165 -27.40 -9.72 9.85
CA GLU A 165 -28.74 -9.14 9.97
C GLU A 165 -29.71 -9.61 8.89
N VAL A 166 -29.21 -10.11 7.75
CA VAL A 166 -30.04 -10.40 6.56
C VAL A 166 -31.23 -11.31 6.88
N PRO A 167 -31.12 -12.37 7.70
CA PRO A 167 -32.28 -13.17 8.09
C PRO A 167 -33.35 -12.38 8.84
N LEU A 168 -32.98 -11.47 9.74
CA LEU A 168 -33.92 -10.59 10.44
C LEU A 168 -34.62 -9.68 9.44
N PHE A 169 -33.84 -9.05 8.56
CA PHE A 169 -34.37 -8.14 7.54
C PHE A 169 -35.34 -8.85 6.58
N ALA A 170 -34.94 -10.01 6.07
CA ALA A 170 -35.73 -10.82 5.14
C ALA A 170 -36.96 -11.44 5.82
N GLY A 171 -36.85 -11.91 7.06
CA GLY A 171 -37.95 -12.47 7.83
C GLY A 171 -39.07 -11.45 8.10
N LEU A 172 -38.70 -10.22 8.46
CA LEU A 172 -39.67 -9.14 8.64
C LEU A 172 -40.32 -8.70 7.32
N LEU A 173 -39.59 -8.71 6.20
CA LEU A 173 -40.21 -8.46 4.89
C LEU A 173 -41.13 -9.59 4.45
N ALA A 174 -40.75 -10.84 4.66
CA ALA A 174 -41.58 -12.00 4.37
C ALA A 174 -42.86 -11.98 5.20
N MET A 175 -42.77 -11.61 6.47
CA MET A 175 -43.93 -11.38 7.35
C MET A 175 -44.89 -10.34 6.75
N VAL A 176 -44.39 -9.18 6.31
CA VAL A 176 -45.25 -8.14 5.70
C VAL A 176 -45.92 -8.62 4.41
N ILE A 177 -45.25 -9.48 3.62
CA ILE A 177 -45.77 -9.97 2.34
C ILE A 177 -46.78 -11.11 2.52
N THR A 178 -46.52 -12.00 3.47
CA THR A 178 -47.30 -13.23 3.69
C THR A 178 -48.34 -13.10 4.80
N GLU A 179 -48.25 -12.04 5.60
CA GLU A 179 -49.03 -11.80 6.82
C GLU A 179 -48.81 -12.87 7.91
N ASP A 180 -47.75 -13.67 7.80
CA ASP A 180 -47.37 -14.70 8.78
C ASP A 180 -46.21 -14.22 9.67
N THR A 181 -46.52 -14.04 10.96
CA THR A 181 -45.56 -13.60 11.99
C THR A 181 -44.43 -14.61 12.25
N GLY A 182 -44.62 -15.88 11.87
CA GLY A 182 -43.61 -16.92 12.00
C GLY A 182 -42.31 -16.58 11.27
N TYR A 183 -42.39 -15.96 10.09
CA TYR A 183 -41.20 -15.51 9.35
C TYR A 183 -40.46 -14.39 10.07
N GLY A 184 -41.20 -13.46 10.69
CA GLY A 184 -40.64 -12.38 11.49
C GLY A 184 -39.86 -12.91 12.68
N TYR A 185 -40.48 -13.76 13.50
CA TYR A 185 -39.81 -14.40 14.65
C TYR A 185 -38.60 -15.25 14.24
N ALA A 186 -38.72 -16.04 13.17
CA ALA A 186 -37.62 -16.85 12.66
C ALA A 186 -36.41 -15.97 12.28
N GLY A 187 -36.64 -14.87 11.57
CA GLY A 187 -35.59 -13.92 11.21
C GLY A 187 -34.94 -13.25 12.43
N ILE A 188 -35.76 -12.80 13.38
CA ILE A 188 -35.32 -12.13 14.61
C ILE A 188 -34.42 -13.04 15.45
N VAL A 189 -34.73 -14.34 15.54
CA VAL A 189 -33.89 -15.31 16.27
C VAL A 189 -32.65 -15.70 15.46
N ALA A 190 -32.77 -15.87 14.15
CA ALA A 190 -31.68 -16.32 13.29
C ALA A 190 -30.48 -15.34 13.27
N ALA A 191 -30.74 -14.03 13.20
CA ALA A 191 -29.66 -13.03 13.13
C ALA A 191 -28.69 -13.05 14.34
N PRO A 192 -29.14 -12.91 15.61
CA PRO A 192 -28.27 -13.02 16.78
C PRO A 192 -27.70 -14.43 16.94
N ALA A 193 -28.43 -15.49 16.58
CA ALA A 193 -27.92 -16.86 16.61
C ALA A 193 -26.71 -17.03 15.68
N LEU A 194 -26.73 -16.45 14.47
CA LEU A 194 -25.58 -16.47 13.56
C LEU A 194 -24.36 -15.74 14.14
N VAL A 195 -24.56 -14.59 14.79
CA VAL A 195 -23.46 -13.87 15.46
C VAL A 195 -22.90 -14.70 16.62
N LEU A 196 -23.76 -15.35 17.40
CA LEU A 196 -23.35 -16.24 18.48
C LEU A 196 -22.56 -17.45 17.97
N LEU A 197 -23.01 -18.09 16.88
CA LEU A 197 -22.28 -19.18 16.23
C LEU A 197 -20.91 -18.72 15.73
N TYR A 198 -20.82 -17.51 15.16
CA TYR A 198 -19.55 -16.92 14.74
C TYR A 198 -18.61 -16.70 15.94
N LEU A 199 -19.12 -16.16 17.05
CA LEU A 199 -18.38 -16.04 18.30
C LEU A 199 -17.86 -17.40 18.80
N LEU A 200 -18.74 -18.40 18.90
CA LEU A 200 -18.40 -19.75 19.33
C LEU A 200 -17.36 -20.40 18.42
N ALA A 201 -17.43 -20.17 17.10
CA ALA A 201 -16.43 -20.66 16.14
C ALA A 201 -15.05 -20.02 16.33
N LEU A 202 -14.96 -18.80 16.88
CA LEU A 202 -13.71 -18.09 17.14
C LEU A 202 -13.09 -18.43 18.50
N LEU A 203 -13.88 -18.81 19.50
CA LEU A 203 -13.40 -19.08 20.88
C LEU A 203 -12.29 -20.13 20.98
N PRO A 204 -12.29 -21.25 20.25
CA PRO A 204 -11.22 -22.25 20.32
C PRO A 204 -9.83 -21.70 19.99
N TYR A 205 -9.76 -20.63 19.19
CA TYR A 205 -8.50 -20.01 18.76
C TYR A 205 -7.90 -19.06 19.80
N LEU A 206 -8.57 -18.85 20.94
CA LEU A 206 -8.01 -18.16 22.11
C LEU A 206 -7.27 -19.10 23.07
N ARG A 207 -7.41 -20.42 22.90
CA ARG A 207 -6.72 -21.41 23.75
C ARG A 207 -5.21 -21.26 23.60
N ALA A 208 -4.46 -21.44 24.69
CA ALA A 208 -3.00 -21.31 24.70
C ALA A 208 -2.33 -22.15 23.60
N ALA A 209 -2.79 -23.39 23.39
CA ALA A 209 -2.32 -24.29 22.33
C ALA A 209 -2.55 -23.80 20.88
N LYS A 210 -3.36 -22.76 20.68
CA LYS A 210 -3.63 -22.13 19.37
C LYS A 210 -3.04 -20.73 19.26
N LEU A 211 -2.29 -20.27 20.25
CA LEU A 211 -1.62 -18.98 20.22
C LEU A 211 -0.14 -19.20 19.88
N PRO A 212 0.51 -18.25 19.18
CA PRO A 212 1.97 -18.28 19.05
C PRO A 212 2.65 -18.12 20.41
N PRO A 213 3.96 -18.42 20.49
CA PRO A 213 4.76 -18.09 21.65
C PRO A 213 4.64 -16.61 21.99
N ASP A 214 4.85 -16.29 23.27
CA ASP A 214 4.93 -14.90 23.69
C ASP A 214 6.10 -14.16 23.01
N PRO A 215 6.13 -12.82 23.08
CA PRO A 215 7.16 -12.03 22.42
C PRO A 215 8.58 -12.35 22.87
N GLU A 216 8.80 -12.75 24.13
CA GLU A 216 10.13 -13.02 24.67
C GLU A 216 10.68 -14.32 24.08
N ALA A 217 9.92 -15.41 24.18
CA ALA A 217 10.28 -16.69 23.58
C ALA A 217 10.45 -16.60 22.05
N ALA A 218 9.63 -15.79 21.38
CA ALA A 218 9.78 -15.55 19.94
C ALA A 218 11.10 -14.82 19.61
N LEU A 219 11.48 -13.81 20.40
CA LEU A 219 12.74 -13.08 20.23
C LEU A 219 13.95 -13.96 20.56
N GLU A 220 13.88 -14.77 21.61
CA GLU A 220 14.92 -15.73 21.96
C GLU A 220 15.13 -16.77 20.85
N TRP A 221 14.05 -17.27 20.24
CA TRP A 221 14.14 -18.13 19.06
C TRP A 221 14.87 -17.41 17.91
N PHE A 222 14.55 -16.14 17.68
CA PHE A 222 15.20 -15.35 16.62
C PHE A 222 16.68 -15.08 16.92
N ASP A 223 17.05 -14.83 18.17
CA ASP A 223 18.45 -14.73 18.60
C ASP A 223 19.19 -16.06 18.44
N GLY A 224 18.51 -17.20 18.64
CA GLY A 224 19.00 -18.52 18.24
C GLY A 224 19.31 -18.60 16.75
N TRP A 225 18.37 -18.17 15.91
CA TRP A 225 18.57 -18.12 14.45
C TRP A 225 19.72 -17.19 14.05
N LEU A 226 19.88 -16.02 14.70
CA LEU A 226 21.02 -15.12 14.45
C LEU A 226 22.36 -15.77 14.79
N ARG A 227 22.42 -16.54 15.89
CA ARG A 227 23.65 -17.26 16.29
C ARG A 227 24.02 -18.38 15.33
N GLU A 228 23.04 -19.04 14.72
CA GLU A 228 23.27 -20.07 13.70
C GLU A 228 23.65 -19.45 12.34
N HIS A 229 22.89 -18.44 11.90
CA HIS A 229 23.12 -17.78 10.62
C HIS A 229 24.43 -16.96 10.62
N ARG A 230 24.77 -16.33 11.76
CA ARG A 230 25.96 -15.47 11.97
C ARG A 230 26.08 -14.36 10.93
N PRO A 231 25.09 -13.47 10.79
CA PRO A 231 25.19 -12.37 9.85
C PRO A 231 26.28 -11.38 10.28
N GLU A 232 27.05 -10.88 9.31
CA GLU A 232 28.13 -9.91 9.56
C GLU A 232 27.77 -8.50 9.06
N THR A 233 26.90 -8.44 8.04
CA THR A 233 26.47 -7.18 7.41
C THR A 233 24.96 -7.03 7.52
N ALA A 234 24.50 -5.91 8.08
CA ALA A 234 23.09 -5.55 8.12
C ALA A 234 22.78 -4.40 7.18
N LEU A 235 21.82 -4.57 6.28
CA LEU A 235 21.17 -3.45 5.58
C LEU A 235 19.97 -2.99 6.42
N TYR A 236 20.11 -1.86 7.10
CA TYR A 236 19.09 -1.34 8.00
C TYR A 236 18.25 -0.26 7.31
N PHE A 237 16.94 -0.47 7.23
CA PHE A 237 16.05 0.48 6.60
C PHE A 237 14.77 0.78 7.39
N SER A 238 14.42 2.05 7.39
CA SER A 238 13.15 2.55 7.88
C SER A 238 12.70 3.73 7.04
N GLY A 239 11.39 3.82 6.78
CA GLY A 239 10.84 4.84 5.91
C GLY A 239 9.35 4.68 5.65
N SER A 240 8.85 5.37 4.62
CA SER A 240 7.47 5.22 4.17
C SER A 240 7.34 4.08 3.14
N LYS A 241 6.10 3.72 2.80
CA LYS A 241 5.84 2.70 1.76
C LYS A 241 6.23 3.17 0.36
N GLU A 242 6.41 4.48 0.16
CA GLU A 242 6.83 5.10 -1.09
C GLU A 242 8.36 5.14 -1.23
N SER A 243 9.12 5.00 -0.14
CA SER A 243 10.59 5.03 -0.14
C SER A 243 11.25 3.65 -0.30
N VAL A 244 10.46 2.60 -0.56
CA VAL A 244 10.97 1.21 -0.67
C VAL A 244 12.06 1.07 -1.74
N TYR A 245 12.01 1.87 -2.81
CA TYR A 245 13.04 1.89 -3.85
C TYR A 245 14.46 2.15 -3.31
N GLN A 246 14.59 2.83 -2.17
CA GLN A 246 15.87 3.14 -1.55
C GLN A 246 16.56 1.89 -0.99
N VAL A 247 15.79 0.92 -0.49
CA VAL A 247 16.33 -0.37 -0.05
C VAL A 247 16.41 -1.36 -1.22
N ASP A 248 15.45 -1.35 -2.13
CA ASP A 248 15.42 -2.26 -3.28
C ASP A 248 16.70 -2.19 -4.11
N MET A 249 17.25 -0.98 -4.31
CA MET A 249 18.47 -0.80 -5.11
C MET A 249 19.73 -1.44 -4.50
N TRP A 250 19.69 -1.84 -3.23
CA TRP A 250 20.82 -2.47 -2.57
C TRP A 250 20.67 -3.98 -2.43
N LEU A 251 19.49 -4.54 -2.69
CA LEU A 251 19.24 -5.98 -2.46
C LEU A 251 20.16 -6.86 -3.30
N GLU A 252 20.31 -6.57 -4.60
CA GLU A 252 21.22 -7.33 -5.48
C GLU A 252 22.69 -7.19 -5.04
N THR A 253 23.10 -6.02 -4.57
CA THR A 253 24.45 -5.83 -4.00
C THR A 253 24.63 -6.68 -2.75
N MET A 254 23.62 -6.74 -1.87
CA MET A 254 23.66 -7.58 -0.66
C MET A 254 23.77 -9.06 -1.00
N GLU A 255 23.06 -9.54 -2.04
CA GLU A 255 23.12 -10.94 -2.50
C GLU A 255 24.50 -11.37 -3.00
N ARG A 256 25.31 -10.42 -3.46
CA ARG A 256 26.66 -10.65 -4.00
C ARG A 256 27.76 -10.51 -2.96
N LEU A 257 27.43 -10.19 -1.71
CA LEU A 257 28.42 -10.13 -0.65
C LEU A 257 28.92 -11.53 -0.31
N ASP A 258 30.22 -11.67 -0.10
CA ASP A 258 30.84 -12.92 0.40
C ASP A 258 30.47 -13.18 1.88
N THR A 259 30.00 -12.16 2.58
CA THR A 259 29.49 -12.26 3.96
C THR A 259 28.09 -12.86 3.97
N ARG A 260 27.55 -13.13 5.16
CA ARG A 260 26.13 -13.49 5.33
C ARG A 260 25.31 -12.22 5.63
N PRO A 261 24.61 -11.64 4.64
CA PRO A 261 23.84 -10.42 4.83
C PRO A 261 22.51 -10.65 5.55
N LEU A 262 22.06 -9.63 6.27
CA LEU A 262 20.70 -9.55 6.83
C LEU A 262 20.08 -8.20 6.49
N VAL A 263 18.82 -8.18 6.04
CA VAL A 263 18.05 -6.93 5.91
C VAL A 263 17.19 -6.75 7.16
N ILE A 264 17.35 -5.60 7.84
CA ILE A 264 16.57 -5.24 9.03
C ILE A 264 15.64 -4.08 8.68
N LEU A 265 14.33 -4.33 8.73
CA LEU A 265 13.29 -3.34 8.46
C LEU A 265 12.54 -2.92 9.73
N ARG A 266 12.01 -1.70 9.75
CA ARG A 266 11.17 -1.22 10.86
C ARG A 266 9.67 -1.17 10.58
N GLU A 267 9.26 -1.21 9.32
CA GLU A 267 7.86 -1.13 8.93
C GLU A 267 7.40 -2.37 8.14
N ARG A 268 6.37 -3.05 8.64
CA ARG A 268 5.77 -4.22 7.95
C ARG A 268 5.23 -3.88 6.55
N ALA A 269 4.86 -2.62 6.32
CA ALA A 269 4.41 -2.15 5.02
C ALA A 269 5.53 -2.16 3.96
N ILE A 270 6.78 -1.98 4.37
CA ILE A 270 7.96 -2.08 3.51
C ILE A 270 8.23 -3.55 3.19
N LEU A 271 8.21 -4.43 4.20
CA LEU A 271 8.43 -5.88 4.00
C LEU A 271 7.52 -6.45 2.90
N ASN A 272 6.24 -6.06 2.88
CA ASN A 272 5.26 -6.53 1.89
C ASN A 272 5.45 -5.97 0.47
N ARG A 273 6.29 -4.93 0.30
CA ARG A 273 6.54 -4.24 -0.97
C ARG A 273 7.96 -4.39 -1.49
N LEU A 274 8.83 -4.95 -0.67
CA LEU A 274 10.25 -5.13 -0.97
C LEU A 274 10.40 -6.00 -2.24
N ALA A 275 11.28 -5.61 -3.16
CA ALA A 275 11.58 -6.38 -4.36
C ALA A 275 12.03 -7.81 -4.01
N THR A 276 11.93 -8.74 -4.96
CA THR A 276 12.37 -10.13 -4.76
C THR A 276 13.85 -10.15 -4.36
N THR A 277 14.18 -10.98 -3.37
CA THR A 277 15.57 -11.20 -2.97
C THR A 277 15.71 -12.59 -2.36
N THR A 278 16.93 -13.11 -2.32
CA THR A 278 17.33 -14.29 -1.56
C THR A 278 17.86 -13.95 -0.17
N VAL A 279 18.23 -12.69 0.09
CA VAL A 279 18.74 -12.25 1.39
C VAL A 279 17.69 -12.46 2.49
N PRO A 280 18.07 -12.99 3.67
CA PRO A 280 17.22 -13.00 4.85
C PRO A 280 16.73 -11.60 5.22
N VAL A 281 15.43 -11.45 5.44
CA VAL A 281 14.81 -10.17 5.84
C VAL A 281 14.04 -10.36 7.14
N VAL A 282 14.31 -9.50 8.11
CA VAL A 282 13.52 -9.38 9.34
C VAL A 282 12.95 -7.97 9.47
N CYS A 283 11.66 -7.87 9.78
CA CYS A 283 11.00 -6.63 10.15
C CYS A 283 10.69 -6.62 11.64
N VAL A 284 11.29 -5.69 12.38
CA VAL A 284 11.14 -5.55 13.84
C VAL A 284 10.56 -4.17 14.16
N PRO A 285 9.22 -4.01 14.29
CA PRO A 285 8.65 -2.67 14.43
C PRO A 285 8.92 -2.01 15.78
N SER A 286 8.93 -2.79 16.87
CA SER A 286 9.19 -2.28 18.22
C SER A 286 10.66 -1.87 18.36
N ALA A 287 10.88 -0.65 18.86
CA ALA A 287 12.22 -0.18 19.21
C ALA A 287 12.84 -1.04 20.30
N VAL A 288 12.07 -1.33 21.36
CA VAL A 288 12.52 -2.12 22.51
C VAL A 288 12.96 -3.52 22.07
N HIS A 289 12.17 -4.18 21.22
CA HIS A 289 12.51 -5.53 20.74
C HIS A 289 13.81 -5.51 19.96
N LEU A 290 13.96 -4.60 18.99
CA LEU A 290 15.20 -4.49 18.21
C LEU A 290 16.41 -4.22 19.11
N MET A 291 16.25 -3.36 20.13
CA MET A 291 17.35 -3.01 21.00
C MET A 291 17.80 -4.16 21.92
N ASN A 292 16.91 -5.11 22.21
CA ASN A 292 17.18 -6.26 23.05
C ASN A 292 17.62 -7.51 22.28
N MET A 293 17.66 -7.47 20.94
CA MET A 293 18.16 -8.59 20.13
C MET A 293 19.68 -8.75 20.26
N ASP A 294 20.16 -9.98 20.11
CA ASP A 294 21.59 -10.28 20.07
C ASP A 294 22.17 -9.93 18.69
N LEU A 295 22.64 -8.68 18.56
CA LEU A 295 23.27 -8.15 17.34
C LEU A 295 24.80 -8.25 17.36
N SER A 296 25.39 -9.03 18.29
CA SER A 296 26.84 -9.08 18.52
C SER A 296 27.67 -9.59 17.34
N MET A 297 27.03 -10.34 16.43
CA MET A 297 27.66 -10.90 15.23
C MET A 297 27.83 -9.87 14.11
N LEU A 298 26.97 -8.85 14.09
CA LEU A 298 26.99 -7.82 13.06
C LEU A 298 28.20 -6.91 13.26
N ARG A 299 28.98 -6.76 12.19
CA ARG A 299 30.20 -5.93 12.14
C ARG A 299 29.96 -4.63 11.38
N VAL A 300 29.06 -4.64 10.40
CA VAL A 300 28.77 -3.46 9.56
C VAL A 300 27.26 -3.26 9.44
N GLY A 301 26.80 -2.04 9.76
CA GLY A 301 25.44 -1.58 9.53
C GLY A 301 25.40 -0.57 8.39
N LEU A 302 24.69 -0.91 7.32
CA LEU A 302 24.54 -0.11 6.12
C LEU A 302 23.21 0.65 6.14
N TYR A 303 23.26 1.96 5.91
CA TYR A 303 22.10 2.85 5.97
C TYR A 303 21.85 3.55 4.63
N PRO A 304 20.79 3.18 3.89
CA PRO A 304 20.49 3.80 2.60
C PRO A 304 19.69 5.10 2.73
N ALA A 305 19.25 5.45 3.95
CA ALA A 305 18.48 6.67 4.20
C ALA A 305 18.73 7.21 5.62
N ASN A 306 18.60 8.53 5.74
CA ASN A 306 18.73 9.27 6.98
C ASN A 306 17.35 9.45 7.63
N VAL A 307 17.08 8.67 8.68
CA VAL A 307 15.82 8.74 9.44
C VAL A 307 16.08 8.59 10.93
N GLY A 308 15.26 9.22 11.78
CA GLY A 308 15.45 9.18 13.23
C GLY A 308 15.45 7.78 13.85
N LYS A 309 14.79 6.80 13.20
CA LYS A 309 14.81 5.41 13.65
C LYS A 309 16.16 4.70 13.46
N ASN A 310 17.13 5.28 12.76
CA ASN A 310 18.48 4.70 12.65
C ASN A 310 19.18 4.63 14.01
N LEU A 311 18.83 5.52 14.95
CA LEU A 311 19.33 5.53 16.33
C LEU A 311 19.28 4.14 17.00
N HIS A 312 18.25 3.34 16.70
CA HIS A 312 18.07 2.03 17.35
C HIS A 312 19.15 1.00 16.98
N LEU A 313 19.78 1.14 15.81
CA LEU A 313 20.93 0.33 15.42
C LEU A 313 22.25 1.06 15.68
N LEU A 314 22.30 2.39 15.46
CA LEU A 314 23.50 3.22 15.69
C LEU A 314 24.06 3.15 17.13
N ARG A 315 23.25 2.72 18.09
CA ARG A 315 23.67 2.52 19.49
C ARG A 315 24.56 1.28 19.71
N VAL A 316 24.80 0.44 18.71
CA VAL A 316 25.55 -0.82 18.87
C VAL A 316 27.05 -0.53 18.69
N PRO A 317 27.84 -0.38 19.77
CA PRO A 317 29.20 0.19 19.67
C PRO A 317 30.22 -0.77 19.04
N THR A 318 29.87 -2.05 18.87
CA THR A 318 30.73 -3.07 18.27
C THR A 318 30.58 -3.17 16.75
N MET A 319 29.73 -2.32 16.16
CA MET A 319 29.39 -2.31 14.74
C MET A 319 29.92 -1.01 14.12
N LYS A 320 30.49 -1.12 12.92
CA LYS A 320 30.78 0.03 12.07
C LYS A 320 29.51 0.47 11.36
N HIS A 321 29.13 1.72 11.52
CA HIS A 321 27.93 2.30 10.95
C HIS A 321 28.28 3.13 9.72
N VAL A 322 27.70 2.77 8.58
CA VAL A 322 28.07 3.32 7.28
C VAL A 322 26.85 3.86 6.56
N PHE A 323 26.87 5.15 6.25
CA PHE A 323 25.87 5.74 5.37
C PHE A 323 26.23 5.48 3.91
N ILE A 324 25.35 4.79 3.19
CA ILE A 324 25.51 4.45 1.76
C ILE A 324 24.52 5.19 0.87
N GLY A 325 23.50 5.81 1.47
CA GLY A 325 22.46 6.55 0.75
C GLY A 325 21.70 5.69 -0.28
N HIS A 326 21.03 6.38 -1.20
CA HIS A 326 20.29 5.75 -2.31
C HIS A 326 20.60 6.45 -3.64
N GLY A 327 21.84 6.92 -3.75
CA GLY A 327 22.37 7.71 -4.86
C GLY A 327 22.86 9.09 -4.44
N ASP A 328 23.95 9.50 -5.08
CA ASP A 328 24.49 10.84 -4.98
C ASP A 328 23.60 11.83 -5.74
N SER A 329 23.36 12.99 -5.14
CA SER A 329 22.55 14.05 -5.73
C SER A 329 23.03 15.41 -5.23
N ASP A 330 22.95 16.44 -6.06
CA ASP A 330 23.37 17.81 -5.70
C ASP A 330 22.34 18.53 -4.81
N LYS A 331 21.32 17.81 -4.33
CA LYS A 331 20.35 18.35 -3.37
C LYS A 331 20.99 18.51 -1.99
N ILE A 332 20.59 19.58 -1.29
CA ILE A 332 20.99 19.83 0.12
C ILE A 332 20.69 18.62 1.01
N ALA A 333 19.63 17.86 0.72
CA ALA A 333 19.31 16.63 1.46
C ALA A 333 20.41 15.56 1.42
N SER A 334 21.28 15.55 0.41
CA SER A 334 22.39 14.60 0.27
C SER A 334 23.59 14.91 1.17
N ILE A 335 23.76 16.18 1.56
CA ILE A 335 24.84 16.68 2.43
C ILE A 335 24.31 16.95 3.85
N ASN A 336 23.36 16.13 4.32
CA ASN A 336 22.70 16.36 5.60
C ASN A 336 23.71 16.24 6.78
N PRO A 337 23.77 17.20 7.73
CA PRO A 337 24.62 17.12 8.91
C PRO A 337 24.43 15.85 9.77
N TYR A 338 23.30 15.15 9.62
CA TYR A 338 23.06 13.86 10.27
C TYR A 338 24.08 12.78 9.85
N ALA A 339 24.77 12.95 8.72
CA ALA A 339 25.85 12.07 8.30
C ALA A 339 27.00 11.96 9.33
N LYS A 340 27.13 12.94 10.25
CA LYS A 340 28.07 12.88 11.38
C LYS A 340 27.80 11.77 12.40
N ALA A 341 26.63 11.13 12.33
CA ALA A 341 26.26 10.06 13.24
C ALA A 341 26.83 8.69 12.82
N TYR A 342 27.43 8.59 11.64
CA TYR A 342 28.00 7.35 11.10
C TYR A 342 29.52 7.39 11.23
N ASP A 343 30.14 6.21 11.33
CA ASP A 343 31.59 6.08 11.32
C ASP A 343 32.16 6.38 9.93
N GLU A 344 31.42 6.03 8.87
CA GLU A 344 31.80 6.37 7.50
C GLU A 344 30.60 6.79 6.64
N VAL A 345 30.92 7.61 5.64
CA VAL A 345 30.03 7.96 4.54
C VAL A 345 30.62 7.43 3.25
N TRP A 346 29.94 6.48 2.63
CA TRP A 346 30.37 5.89 1.37
C TRP A 346 29.73 6.61 0.20
N THR A 347 30.57 7.15 -0.67
CA THR A 347 30.17 7.97 -1.82
C THR A 347 30.47 7.26 -3.12
N ALA A 348 29.75 7.67 -4.18
CA ALA A 348 29.96 7.12 -5.52
C ALA A 348 31.31 7.46 -6.15
N GLY A 349 32.06 8.40 -5.57
CA GLY A 349 33.37 8.84 -6.05
C GLY A 349 33.64 10.28 -5.60
N ARG A 350 34.74 10.85 -6.13
CA ARG A 350 35.27 12.15 -5.73
C ARG A 350 34.25 13.29 -5.65
N ALA A 351 33.31 13.36 -6.58
CA ALA A 351 32.27 14.39 -6.54
C ALA A 351 31.41 14.33 -5.27
N GLY A 352 31.15 13.14 -4.73
CA GLY A 352 30.45 12.97 -3.44
C GLY A 352 31.26 13.53 -2.27
N ARG A 353 32.55 13.23 -2.23
CA ARG A 353 33.48 13.79 -1.23
C ARG A 353 33.56 15.31 -1.31
N ASP A 354 33.78 15.85 -2.50
CA ASP A 354 33.91 17.30 -2.71
C ASP A 354 32.63 18.05 -2.26
N ARG A 355 31.44 17.45 -2.41
CA ARG A 355 30.20 18.05 -1.91
C ARG A 355 30.18 18.19 -0.39
N TYR A 356 30.64 17.18 0.35
CA TYR A 356 30.72 17.28 1.81
C TYR A 356 31.75 18.31 2.26
N ALA A 357 32.90 18.37 1.58
CA ALA A 357 33.93 19.38 1.84
C ALA A 357 33.42 20.80 1.58
N LEU A 358 32.72 21.03 0.46
CA LEU A 358 32.14 22.33 0.11
C LEU A 358 31.00 22.73 1.06
N ALA A 359 30.19 21.77 1.49
CA ALA A 359 29.05 22.00 2.36
C ALA A 359 29.44 22.37 3.79
N ASP A 360 30.64 21.99 4.23
CA ASP A 360 31.19 22.23 5.57
C ASP A 360 30.20 21.87 6.70
N VAL A 361 29.52 20.73 6.55
CA VAL A 361 28.50 20.26 7.53
C VAL A 361 29.10 19.55 8.75
N GLY A 362 30.44 19.50 8.81
CA GLY A 362 31.22 18.91 9.89
C GLY A 362 31.41 17.40 9.82
N VAL A 363 31.20 16.78 8.65
CA VAL A 363 31.65 15.40 8.36
C VAL A 363 33.13 15.47 8.04
N ARG A 364 33.95 14.61 8.65
CA ARG A 364 35.40 14.62 8.46
C ARG A 364 35.77 13.96 7.13
N ASP A 365 36.79 14.47 6.45
CA ASP A 365 37.18 13.94 5.13
C ASP A 365 37.70 12.50 5.24
N GLU A 366 38.39 12.17 6.34
CA GLU A 366 38.87 10.81 6.60
C GLU A 366 37.75 9.77 6.77
N ASP A 367 36.54 10.21 7.15
CA ASP A 367 35.36 9.36 7.31
C ASP A 367 34.59 9.19 5.97
N ILE A 368 35.02 9.86 4.89
CA ILE A 368 34.39 9.77 3.57
C ILE A 368 35.17 8.79 2.68
N VAL A 369 34.53 7.67 2.33
CA VAL A 369 35.14 6.62 1.50
C VAL A 369 34.50 6.62 0.11
N GLU A 370 35.33 6.61 -0.93
CA GLU A 370 34.88 6.53 -2.32
C GLU A 370 34.80 5.05 -2.75
N VAL A 371 33.58 4.52 -2.90
CA VAL A 371 33.36 3.08 -3.17
C VAL A 371 32.71 2.81 -4.53
N GLY A 372 32.40 3.86 -5.30
CA GLY A 372 31.67 3.70 -6.56
C GLY A 372 30.18 3.41 -6.37
N ARG A 373 29.53 2.88 -7.41
CA ARG A 373 28.15 2.41 -7.36
C ARG A 373 28.10 0.92 -7.71
N PRO A 374 28.14 0.01 -6.71
CA PRO A 374 28.10 -1.43 -6.95
C PRO A 374 26.91 -1.88 -7.80
N GLN A 375 25.78 -1.16 -7.72
CA GLN A 375 24.58 -1.41 -8.54
C GLN A 375 24.82 -1.25 -10.04
N LEU A 376 25.86 -0.51 -10.42
CA LEU A 376 26.22 -0.24 -11.81
C LEU A 376 27.42 -1.08 -12.27
N ALA A 377 27.87 -2.06 -11.48
CA ALA A 377 29.04 -2.88 -11.80
C ALA A 377 28.92 -3.63 -13.14
N SER A 378 27.70 -3.93 -13.60
CA SER A 378 27.43 -4.55 -14.89
C SER A 378 27.48 -3.57 -16.08
N ILE A 379 27.51 -2.25 -15.82
CA ILE A 379 27.60 -1.24 -16.86
C ILE A 379 29.06 -1.07 -17.27
N LEU A 380 29.35 -1.46 -18.50
CA LEU A 380 30.68 -1.32 -19.10
C LEU A 380 30.75 -0.06 -19.97
N PRO A 381 31.92 0.60 -20.07
CA PRO A 381 32.14 1.64 -21.06
C PRO A 381 31.79 1.14 -22.46
N ALA A 382 31.12 1.98 -23.26
CA ALA A 382 30.82 1.63 -24.64
C ALA A 382 32.12 1.59 -25.46
N SER A 383 32.35 0.50 -26.19
CA SER A 383 33.54 0.33 -27.05
C SER A 383 33.45 1.12 -28.36
N ALA A 384 32.24 1.25 -28.92
CA ALA A 384 31.94 2.12 -30.07
C ALA A 384 30.43 2.38 -30.16
N ARG A 385 30.05 3.48 -30.82
CA ARG A 385 28.66 3.70 -31.21
C ARG A 385 28.34 2.82 -32.42
N PRO A 386 27.30 1.99 -32.39
CA PRO A 386 26.89 1.24 -33.58
C PRO A 386 26.57 2.20 -34.73
N GLU A 387 27.16 1.95 -35.89
CA GLU A 387 26.91 2.74 -37.10
C GLU A 387 25.43 2.71 -37.50
N GLY A 388 24.94 3.79 -38.10
CA GLY A 388 23.55 3.91 -38.54
C GLY A 388 22.50 4.05 -37.42
N ARG A 389 22.88 3.96 -36.13
CA ARG A 389 21.92 4.07 -35.03
C ARG A 389 21.54 5.52 -34.71
N ILE A 390 20.24 5.81 -34.68
CA ILE A 390 19.70 7.10 -34.22
C ILE A 390 20.09 7.31 -32.74
N PRO A 391 20.71 8.45 -32.37
CA PRO A 391 21.05 8.73 -30.98
C PRO A 391 19.80 8.76 -30.10
N THR A 392 19.87 8.19 -28.91
CA THR A 392 18.79 8.26 -27.92
C THR A 392 19.17 9.25 -26.82
N VAL A 393 18.29 10.21 -26.55
CA VAL A 393 18.43 11.20 -25.47
C VAL A 393 17.41 10.88 -24.38
N LEU A 394 17.89 10.60 -23.17
CA LEU A 394 17.06 10.43 -21.98
C LEU A 394 16.96 11.77 -21.24
N TYR A 395 15.77 12.35 -21.19
CA TYR A 395 15.45 13.48 -20.30
C TYR A 395 14.71 12.95 -19.06
N ALA A 396 15.40 12.94 -17.92
CA ALA A 396 14.87 12.42 -16.65
C ALA A 396 14.88 13.51 -15.56
N PRO A 397 13.99 14.51 -15.63
CA PRO A 397 13.97 15.56 -14.62
C PRO A 397 13.48 15.06 -13.27
N THR A 398 14.07 15.59 -12.21
CA THR A 398 13.58 15.49 -10.84
C THR A 398 12.24 16.22 -10.68
N TRP A 399 11.54 15.97 -9.57
CA TRP A 399 10.32 16.69 -9.19
C TRP A 399 10.63 17.96 -8.37
N GLU A 400 9.62 18.78 -8.09
CA GLU A 400 9.71 20.07 -7.40
C GLU A 400 10.24 20.02 -5.95
N GLY A 401 10.44 18.82 -5.38
CA GLY A 401 10.98 18.63 -4.03
C GLY A 401 9.95 18.78 -2.91
N TRP A 402 10.42 18.72 -1.65
CA TRP A 402 9.59 18.98 -0.45
C TRP A 402 9.70 20.43 0.03
N THR A 403 10.86 21.05 -0.17
CA THR A 403 11.18 22.45 0.14
C THR A 403 11.26 23.30 -1.13
N ASP A 404 11.24 24.63 -0.98
CA ASP A 404 11.41 25.57 -2.09
C ASP A 404 12.89 25.87 -2.40
N ASP A 405 13.78 24.96 -1.99
CA ASP A 405 15.20 25.06 -2.30
C ASP A 405 15.42 25.10 -3.82
N PRO A 406 16.36 25.92 -4.29
CA PRO A 406 16.68 26.00 -5.71
C PRO A 406 17.24 24.67 -6.24
N GLY A 407 17.19 24.48 -7.57
CA GLY A 407 17.79 23.30 -8.23
C GLY A 407 16.97 22.02 -8.12
N ASN A 408 15.76 22.05 -7.55
CA ASN A 408 14.94 20.85 -7.38
C ASN A 408 14.47 20.22 -8.70
N THR A 409 14.14 21.01 -9.73
CA THR A 409 13.73 20.49 -11.04
C THR A 409 14.04 21.46 -12.19
N SER A 410 14.46 20.92 -13.34
CA SER A 410 14.62 21.67 -14.59
C SER A 410 13.31 21.83 -15.36
N LEU A 411 12.25 21.14 -14.94
CA LEU A 411 11.04 20.95 -15.73
C LEU A 411 10.28 22.26 -15.97
N MET A 412 10.18 23.12 -14.96
CA MET A 412 9.51 24.41 -15.07
C MET A 412 10.32 25.46 -15.82
N LEU A 413 11.66 25.41 -15.69
CA LEU A 413 12.56 26.42 -16.25
C LEU A 413 12.91 26.15 -17.72
N ALA A 414 13.16 24.89 -18.07
CA ALA A 414 13.74 24.53 -19.36
C ALA A 414 13.13 23.27 -20.02
N GLY A 415 12.39 22.45 -19.27
CA GLY A 415 11.98 21.12 -19.74
C GLY A 415 11.22 21.12 -21.07
N GLU A 416 10.27 22.05 -21.23
CA GLU A 416 9.51 22.18 -22.49
C GLU A 416 10.41 22.59 -23.66
N ASN A 417 11.32 23.55 -23.45
CA ASN A 417 12.23 24.03 -24.49
C ASN A 417 13.25 22.97 -24.89
N ILE A 418 13.77 22.19 -23.93
CA ILE A 418 14.66 21.06 -24.19
C ILE A 418 13.97 20.06 -25.10
N ILE A 419 12.76 19.62 -24.74
CA ILE A 419 12.01 18.62 -25.51
C ILE A 419 11.65 19.13 -26.89
N ARG A 420 11.16 20.36 -27.00
CA ARG A 420 10.83 20.99 -28.28
C ARG A 420 12.02 20.97 -29.24
N ARG A 421 13.19 21.42 -28.77
CA ARG A 421 14.41 21.46 -29.60
C ARG A 421 14.92 20.07 -29.98
N LEU A 422 14.79 19.08 -29.09
CA LEU A 422 15.15 17.71 -29.41
C LEU A 422 14.22 17.10 -30.47
N LEU A 423 12.92 17.38 -30.40
CA LEU A 423 11.92 16.89 -31.35
C LEU A 423 12.07 17.53 -32.74
N THR A 424 12.51 18.79 -32.81
CA THR A 424 12.73 19.52 -34.08
C THR A 424 14.19 19.54 -34.53
N ALA A 425 15.05 18.67 -33.99
CA ALA A 425 16.45 18.63 -34.37
C ALA A 425 16.62 18.20 -35.84
N GLU A 426 17.46 18.90 -36.60
CA GLU A 426 17.77 18.57 -38.00
C GLU A 426 18.28 17.13 -38.17
N ARG A 427 19.12 16.70 -37.22
CA ARG A 427 19.56 15.31 -37.11
C ARG A 427 18.57 14.56 -36.23
N PRO A 428 17.94 13.48 -36.72
CA PRO A 428 16.96 12.74 -35.94
C PRO A 428 17.55 12.21 -34.64
N VAL A 429 16.79 12.33 -33.55
CA VAL A 429 17.08 11.74 -32.24
C VAL A 429 15.85 11.01 -31.71
N ARG A 430 16.08 9.97 -30.90
CA ARG A 430 15.02 9.33 -30.12
C ARG A 430 15.00 9.95 -28.73
N VAL A 431 13.89 10.57 -28.34
CA VAL A 431 13.74 11.12 -27.00
C VAL A 431 13.03 10.12 -26.09
N ILE A 432 13.58 9.89 -24.90
CA ILE A 432 12.91 9.19 -23.81
C ILE A 432 12.71 10.21 -22.69
N TYR A 433 11.46 10.46 -22.34
CA TYR A 433 11.11 11.30 -21.21
C TYR A 433 10.70 10.44 -20.02
N LYS A 434 11.41 10.59 -18.89
CA LYS A 434 11.14 9.85 -17.66
C LYS A 434 10.91 10.84 -16.50
N PRO A 435 9.69 11.35 -16.30
CA PRO A 435 9.38 12.22 -15.17
C PRO A 435 9.48 11.45 -13.85
N HIS A 436 9.71 12.19 -12.77
CA HIS A 436 9.60 11.63 -11.42
C HIS A 436 8.13 11.36 -11.06
N PRO A 437 7.79 10.26 -10.34
CA PRO A 437 6.39 9.92 -10.02
C PRO A 437 5.62 10.99 -9.22
N PHE A 438 6.34 11.84 -8.48
CA PHE A 438 5.75 12.92 -7.69
C PHE A 438 5.63 14.26 -8.42
N THR A 439 6.04 14.36 -9.68
CA THR A 439 5.95 15.62 -10.44
C THR A 439 4.52 16.17 -10.43
N GLY A 440 4.36 17.41 -9.95
CA GLY A 440 3.08 18.10 -9.90
C GLY A 440 2.23 17.78 -8.66
N THR A 441 2.75 16.99 -7.71
CA THR A 441 2.03 16.65 -6.47
C THR A 441 2.00 17.83 -5.51
N ARG A 442 3.10 18.60 -5.42
CA ARG A 442 3.19 19.78 -4.56
C ARG A 442 2.96 21.06 -5.35
N ASN A 443 3.53 21.16 -6.55
CA ASN A 443 3.47 22.36 -7.37
C ASN A 443 2.66 22.12 -8.66
N PRO A 444 1.42 22.64 -8.77
CA PRO A 444 0.60 22.49 -9.98
C PRO A 444 1.28 22.96 -11.27
N ALA A 445 2.18 23.95 -11.21
CA ALA A 445 2.91 24.43 -12.39
C ALA A 445 3.87 23.37 -12.95
N ALA A 446 4.50 22.57 -12.08
CA ALA A 446 5.30 21.43 -12.50
C ALA A 446 4.43 20.34 -13.17
N GLY A 447 3.23 20.10 -12.63
CA GLY A 447 2.25 19.20 -13.24
C GLY A 447 1.82 19.68 -14.63
N ALA A 448 1.56 20.97 -14.79
CA ALA A 448 1.20 21.57 -16.08
C ALA A 448 2.33 21.50 -17.11
N ALA A 449 3.57 21.78 -16.70
CA ALA A 449 4.74 21.65 -17.58
C ALA A 449 4.98 20.19 -18.00
N HIS A 450 4.79 19.23 -17.10
CA HIS A 450 4.85 17.81 -17.42
C HIS A 450 3.82 17.42 -18.48
N GLN A 451 2.57 17.87 -18.32
CA GLN A 451 1.49 17.60 -19.29
C GLN A 451 1.80 18.20 -20.68
N ARG A 452 2.34 19.42 -20.74
CA ARG A 452 2.77 20.02 -22.01
C ARG A 452 3.88 19.23 -22.69
N ILE A 453 4.88 18.77 -21.94
CA ILE A 453 5.95 17.91 -22.47
C ILE A 453 5.39 16.59 -23.02
N VAL A 454 4.47 15.94 -22.31
CA VAL A 454 3.83 14.70 -22.77
C VAL A 454 3.08 14.96 -24.08
N ALA A 455 2.28 16.03 -24.15
CA ALA A 455 1.54 16.38 -25.36
C ALA A 455 2.47 16.61 -26.57
N LEU A 456 3.59 17.33 -26.39
CA LEU A 456 4.58 17.53 -27.45
C LEU A 456 5.18 16.20 -27.96
N ILE A 457 5.47 15.27 -27.05
CA ILE A 457 6.03 13.96 -27.40
C ILE A 457 4.98 13.10 -28.11
N GLU A 458 3.74 13.11 -27.65
CA GLU A 458 2.64 12.35 -28.27
C GLU A 458 2.33 12.87 -29.68
N GLU A 459 2.26 14.19 -29.85
CA GLU A 459 2.07 14.83 -31.15
C GLU A 459 3.21 14.46 -32.12
N ALA A 460 4.46 14.58 -31.67
CA ALA A 460 5.62 14.19 -32.47
C ALA A 460 5.63 12.68 -32.79
N ALA A 461 5.15 11.83 -31.89
CA ALA A 461 5.04 10.40 -32.13
C ALA A 461 3.99 10.08 -33.21
N VAL A 462 2.84 10.78 -33.21
CA VAL A 462 1.81 10.66 -34.26
C VAL A 462 2.35 11.13 -35.61
N ALA A 463 2.97 12.32 -35.66
CA ALA A 463 3.57 12.84 -36.88
C ALA A 463 4.67 11.91 -37.43
N ARG A 464 5.50 11.35 -36.54
CA ARG A 464 6.53 10.37 -36.89
C ARG A 464 5.93 9.09 -37.47
N ALA A 465 4.83 8.58 -36.91
CA ALA A 465 4.19 7.36 -37.39
C ALA A 465 3.60 7.51 -38.81
N ALA A 466 3.21 8.73 -39.19
CA ALA A 466 2.69 9.04 -40.52
C ALA A 466 3.80 9.24 -41.58
N ASP A 467 5.07 9.44 -41.19
CA ASP A 467 6.19 9.60 -42.12
C ASP A 467 6.68 8.21 -42.61
N PRO A 468 6.64 7.93 -43.93
CA PRO A 468 7.04 6.64 -44.50
C PRO A 468 8.46 6.20 -44.13
N ARG A 469 9.39 7.15 -43.95
CA ARG A 469 10.78 6.85 -43.56
C ARG A 469 10.85 6.18 -42.20
N TRP A 470 10.01 6.64 -41.26
CA TRP A 470 9.99 6.15 -39.89
C TRP A 470 9.11 4.91 -39.71
N ALA A 471 8.09 4.74 -40.55
CA ALA A 471 7.31 3.52 -40.62
C ALA A 471 8.21 2.31 -41.02
N ALA A 472 9.02 2.47 -42.07
CA ALA A 472 9.98 1.44 -42.49
C ALA A 472 11.05 1.13 -41.43
N GLU A 473 11.57 2.15 -40.74
CA GLU A 473 12.49 1.99 -39.62
C GLU A 473 11.87 1.23 -38.44
N ALA A 474 10.60 1.51 -38.14
CA ALA A 474 9.86 0.82 -37.10
C ALA A 474 9.68 -0.66 -37.46
N GLU A 475 9.30 -1.00 -38.68
CA GLU A 475 9.21 -2.40 -39.12
C GLU A 475 10.55 -3.12 -39.00
N ARG A 476 11.65 -2.51 -39.49
CA ARG A 476 12.99 -3.08 -39.40
C ARG A 476 13.41 -3.40 -37.97
N THR A 477 13.06 -2.52 -37.02
CA THR A 477 13.43 -2.67 -35.59
C THR A 477 12.35 -3.39 -34.76
N ALA A 478 11.27 -3.91 -35.37
CA ALA A 478 10.16 -4.52 -34.63
C ALA A 478 10.56 -5.80 -33.91
N ALA A 479 11.32 -6.68 -34.57
CA ALA A 479 11.79 -7.94 -34.00
C ALA A 479 12.73 -7.71 -32.80
N GLU A 480 13.68 -6.78 -32.91
CA GLU A 480 14.57 -6.39 -31.81
C GLU A 480 13.79 -5.81 -30.62
N ARG A 481 12.78 -4.95 -30.89
CA ARG A 481 11.91 -4.40 -29.85
C ARG A 481 11.06 -5.48 -29.17
N ALA A 482 10.58 -6.47 -29.91
CA ALA A 482 9.84 -7.61 -29.36
C ALA A 482 10.74 -8.49 -28.48
N ALA A 483 11.96 -8.80 -28.95
CA ALA A 483 12.94 -9.57 -28.18
C ALA A 483 13.38 -8.84 -26.91
N ALA A 484 13.59 -7.52 -26.96
CA ALA A 484 13.91 -6.71 -25.78
C ALA A 484 12.76 -6.67 -24.78
N ARG A 485 11.50 -6.61 -25.24
CA ARG A 485 10.32 -6.67 -24.37
C ARG A 485 10.11 -8.02 -23.71
N ALA A 486 10.48 -9.12 -24.37
CA ALA A 486 10.36 -10.47 -23.80
C ALA A 486 11.40 -10.79 -22.71
N ARG A 487 12.46 -9.97 -22.60
CA ARG A 487 13.51 -10.09 -21.57
C ARG A 487 13.29 -9.18 -20.36
N LEU A 488 12.32 -8.27 -20.44
CA LEU A 488 11.85 -7.43 -19.33
C LEU A 488 10.70 -8.14 -18.63
#